data_AF-A0A946G2K4-F1
#
_entry.id   AF-A0A946G2K4-F1
#
_cell.length_a   1.000
_cell.length_b   1.000
_cell.length_c   1.000
_cell.angle_alpha   90.00
_cell.angle_beta   90.00
_cell.angle_gamma   90.00
#
_symmetry.space_group_name_H-M   'P 1'
#
loop_
_entity.id
_entity.type
_entity.pdbx_description
1 polymer ?
#
loop_
_entity_poly.entity_id
_entity_poly.type
_entity_poly.pdbx_seq_one_letter_code
_entity_poly.pdbx_strand_id
1 'polypeptide(L)'
;MADLRYLESVIPADMCSRSQFKAQYDKLEAMLRAVGQTDSLESSASTSVTRPGNGGEPEIEKILQRVIVRAKGMVSEEMLIRHQREIPVDEIPDYAVTHLLADLGEQEVQGLAR
;
A
#
# COMPACT_ATOMS: atom_id res chain seq x y z
N MET A 1 -17.45 -11.15 13.13
CA MET A 1 -16.94 -11.69 11.86
C MET A 1 -17.76 -11.08 10.75
N ALA A 2 -17.24 -10.03 10.11
CA ALA A 2 -17.83 -9.46 8.91
C ALA A 2 -18.10 -10.54 7.87
N ASP A 3 -19.28 -10.47 7.26
CA ASP A 3 -19.65 -11.34 6.14
C ASP A 3 -18.85 -10.91 4.91
N LEU A 4 -17.71 -11.57 4.70
CA LEU A 4 -16.78 -11.30 3.60
C LEU A 4 -17.43 -11.42 2.22
N ARG A 5 -18.54 -12.17 2.10
CA ARG A 5 -19.34 -12.28 0.88
C ARG A 5 -19.96 -10.95 0.44
N TYR A 6 -20.18 -10.04 1.39
CA TYR A 6 -20.69 -8.71 1.07
C TYR A 6 -19.64 -7.85 0.38
N LEU A 7 -18.38 -7.90 0.83
CA LEU A 7 -17.28 -7.17 0.18
C LEU A 7 -17.07 -7.67 -1.25
N GLU A 8 -17.17 -8.98 -1.48
CA GLU A 8 -17.13 -9.56 -2.83
C GLU A 8 -18.30 -9.16 -3.73
N SER A 9 -19.45 -8.77 -3.14
CA SER A 9 -20.62 -8.30 -3.89
C SER A 9 -20.57 -6.80 -4.24
N VAL A 10 -19.79 -6.04 -3.48
CA VAL A 10 -19.71 -4.57 -3.60
C VAL A 10 -18.47 -4.15 -4.37
N ILE A 11 -17.33 -4.79 -4.10
CA ILE A 11 -16.10 -4.57 -4.84
C ILE A 11 -16.17 -5.51 -6.05
N PRO A 12 -16.04 -4.98 -7.28
CA PRO A 12 -16.09 -5.81 -8.48
C PRO A 12 -15.14 -7.01 -8.37
N ALA A 13 -15.61 -8.21 -8.68
CA ALA A 13 -14.84 -9.44 -8.50
C ALA A 13 -13.52 -9.46 -9.30
N ASP A 14 -13.48 -8.71 -10.40
CA ASP A 14 -12.29 -8.44 -11.22
C ASP A 14 -11.24 -7.56 -10.52
N MET A 15 -11.63 -6.84 -9.46
CA MET A 15 -10.76 -6.01 -8.63
C MET A 15 -10.37 -6.67 -7.29
N CYS A 16 -10.91 -7.86 -7.00
CA CYS A 16 -10.71 -8.61 -5.75
C CYS A 16 -10.02 -9.95 -6.02
N SER A 17 -8.72 -9.92 -6.33
CA SER A 17 -7.94 -11.15 -6.55
C SER A 17 -6.75 -11.25 -5.60
N ARG A 18 -6.67 -12.36 -4.85
CA ARG A 18 -5.53 -12.64 -3.96
C ARG A 18 -4.19 -12.72 -4.70
N SER A 19 -4.19 -13.28 -5.91
CA SER A 19 -2.97 -13.37 -6.72
C SER A 19 -2.56 -12.00 -7.27
N GLN A 20 -3.53 -11.17 -7.67
CA GLN A 20 -3.25 -9.81 -8.10
C GLN A 20 -2.79 -8.92 -6.95
N PHE A 21 -3.38 -9.07 -5.75
CA PHE A 21 -2.92 -8.39 -4.54
C PHE A 21 -1.43 -8.68 -4.30
N LYS A 22 -1.06 -9.96 -4.29
CA LYS A 22 0.34 -10.35 -4.12
C LYS A 22 1.24 -9.78 -5.22
N ALA A 23 0.81 -9.80 -6.48
CA ALA A 23 1.59 -9.23 -7.57
C ALA A 23 1.79 -7.70 -7.42
N GLN A 24 0.76 -6.96 -6.99
CA GLN A 24 0.87 -5.52 -6.73
C GLN A 24 1.74 -5.23 -5.51
N TYR A 25 1.62 -6.02 -4.45
CA TYR A 25 2.46 -5.92 -3.25
C TYR A 25 3.93 -6.15 -3.59
N ASP A 26 4.25 -7.24 -4.28
CA ASP A 26 5.61 -7.59 -4.68
C ASP A 26 6.19 -6.51 -5.62
N LYS A 27 5.36 -5.95 -6.53
CA LYS A 27 5.75 -4.83 -7.39
C LYS A 27 6.08 -3.58 -6.58
N LEU A 28 5.25 -3.21 -5.62
CA LEU A 28 5.45 -2.03 -4.77
C LEU A 28 6.71 -2.18 -3.92
N GLU A 29 6.92 -3.35 -3.31
CA GLU A 29 8.13 -3.65 -2.56
C GLU A 29 9.39 -3.52 -3.43
N ALA A 30 9.36 -4.04 -4.66
CA ALA A 30 10.48 -3.92 -5.59
C ALA A 30 10.77 -2.46 -5.97
N MET A 31 9.74 -1.64 -6.18
CA MET A 31 9.90 -0.20 -6.45
C MET A 31 10.51 0.53 -5.25
N LEU A 32 10.03 0.27 -4.03
CA LEU A 32 10.57 0.87 -2.80
C LEU A 32 12.04 0.48 -2.58
N ARG A 33 12.38 -0.79 -2.84
CA ARG A 33 13.79 -1.25 -2.81
C ARG A 33 14.65 -0.53 -3.84
N ALA A 34 14.15 -0.35 -5.06
CA ALA A 34 14.88 0.36 -6.11
C ALA A 34 15.15 1.82 -5.74
N VAL A 35 14.17 2.53 -5.17
CA VAL A 35 14.33 3.91 -4.70
C VAL A 35 15.37 4.01 -3.57
N GLY A 36 15.32 3.11 -2.58
CA GLY A 36 16.32 3.09 -1.49
C GLY A 36 17.74 2.80 -1.98
N GLN A 37 17.90 2.02 -3.05
CA GLN A 37 19.20 1.77 -3.69
C GLN A 37 19.70 2.99 -4.48
N THR A 38 18.82 3.69 -5.20
CA THR A 38 19.21 4.89 -5.95
C THR A 38 19.63 6.04 -5.04
N ASP A 39 18.93 6.24 -3.92
CA ASP A 39 19.28 7.28 -2.93
C ASP A 39 20.64 6.97 -2.25
N SER A 40 20.93 5.68 -1.99
CA SER A 40 22.25 5.24 -1.49
C SER A 40 23.39 5.52 -2.48
N LEU A 41 23.13 5.37 -3.79
CA LEU A 41 24.12 5.63 -4.84
C LEU A 41 24.35 7.13 -5.07
N GLU A 42 23.31 7.97 -5.01
CA GLU A 42 23.44 9.42 -5.17
C GLU A 42 24.06 10.09 -3.93
N SER A 43 23.76 9.59 -2.73
CA SER A 43 24.38 10.04 -1.47
C SER A 43 25.90 9.78 -1.43
N SER A 44 26.39 8.77 -2.16
CA SER A 44 27.82 8.46 -2.27
C SER A 44 28.62 9.51 -3.06
N ALA A 45 27.95 10.43 -3.78
CA ALA A 45 28.58 11.47 -4.61
C ALA A 45 28.58 12.88 -3.97
N SER A 46 27.88 13.10 -2.86
CA SER A 46 27.76 14.43 -2.24
C SER A 46 28.00 14.40 -0.73
N THR A 47 29.18 14.87 -0.31
CA THR A 47 29.43 15.26 1.09
C THR A 47 28.56 16.44 1.47
N SER A 48 27.46 16.22 2.21
CA SER A 48 27.04 16.99 3.40
C SER A 48 25.53 16.86 3.70
N VAL A 49 25.23 16.90 5.01
CA VAL A 49 23.93 17.15 5.66
C VAL A 49 22.92 15.99 5.66
N THR A 50 23.04 15.18 6.71
CA THR A 50 21.95 14.61 7.54
C THR A 50 20.54 14.57 6.92
N ARG A 51 20.27 13.54 6.11
CA ARG A 51 18.91 13.02 5.85
C ARG A 51 18.93 11.54 6.26
N PRO A 52 17.87 10.97 6.87
CA PRO A 52 17.95 9.67 7.53
C PRO A 52 18.11 8.57 6.48
N GLY A 53 19.36 8.30 6.11
CA GLY A 53 19.76 7.09 5.40
C GLY A 53 19.67 5.94 6.38
N ASN A 54 18.51 5.28 6.43
CA ASN A 54 18.42 3.92 6.94
C ASN A 54 17.15 3.18 6.47
N GLY A 55 16.85 3.27 5.16
CA GLY A 55 15.81 2.52 4.46
C GLY A 55 16.09 1.02 4.40
N GLY A 56 16.21 0.35 5.54
CA GLY A 56 16.31 -1.11 5.61
C GLY A 56 14.98 -1.79 5.27
N GLU A 57 15.01 -3.11 5.11
CA GLU A 57 13.81 -3.97 5.05
C GLU A 57 12.71 -3.59 6.07
N PRO A 58 13.01 -3.23 7.35
CA PRO A 58 11.98 -2.80 8.30
C PRO A 58 11.32 -1.45 7.99
N GLU A 59 11.92 -0.60 7.15
CA GLU A 59 11.30 0.65 6.70
C GLU A 59 10.36 0.40 5.52
N ILE A 60 10.76 -0.46 4.58
CA ILE A 60 9.93 -0.89 3.45
C ILE A 60 8.65 -1.57 3.95
N GLU A 61 8.76 -2.49 4.90
CA GLU A 61 7.61 -3.17 5.49
C GLU A 61 6.64 -2.18 6.16
N LYS A 62 7.15 -1.16 6.85
CA LYS A 62 6.32 -0.10 7.44
C LYS A 62 5.60 0.73 6.39
N ILE A 63 6.26 1.06 5.28
CA ILE A 63 5.64 1.78 4.17
C ILE A 63 4.53 0.93 3.55
N LEU A 64 4.82 -0.34 3.25
CA LEU A 64 3.83 -1.28 2.69
C LEU A 64 2.60 -1.44 3.61
N GLN A 65 2.82 -1.63 4.92
CA GLN A 65 1.74 -1.71 5.91
C GLN A 65 0.92 -0.41 5.97
N ARG A 66 1.57 0.76 5.92
CA ARG A 66 0.89 2.06 5.91
C ARG A 66 0.00 2.20 4.67
N VAL A 67 0.49 1.80 3.50
CA VAL A 67 -0.28 1.81 2.25
C VAL A 67 -1.51 0.91 2.37
N ILE A 68 -1.33 -0.33 2.86
CA ILE A 68 -2.43 -1.29 3.03
C ILE A 68 -3.49 -0.74 4.00
N VAL A 69 -3.09 -0.25 5.17
CA VAL A 69 -4.02 0.30 6.17
C VAL A 69 -4.78 1.49 5.60
N ARG A 70 -4.09 2.39 4.88
CA ARG A 70 -4.74 3.53 4.21
C ARG A 70 -5.76 3.07 3.17
N ALA A 71 -5.39 2.09 2.34
CA ALA A 71 -6.28 1.54 1.33
C ALA A 71 -7.52 0.87 1.96
N LYS A 72 -7.34 0.14 3.06
CA LYS A 72 -8.46 -0.45 3.82
C LYS A 72 -9.34 0.61 4.46
N GLY A 73 -8.75 1.70 4.97
CA GLY A 73 -9.48 2.86 5.46
C GLY A 73 -10.39 3.47 4.40
N MET A 74 -9.92 3.59 3.16
CA MET A 74 -10.74 4.07 2.03
C MET A 74 -11.91 3.13 1.72
N VAL A 75 -11.67 1.81 1.71
CA VAL A 75 -12.77 0.83 1.55
C VAL A 75 -13.75 0.90 2.72
N SER A 76 -13.28 1.04 3.95
CA SER A 76 -14.13 1.23 5.14
C SER A 76 -15.01 2.47 5.02
N GLU A 77 -14.45 3.60 4.60
CA GLU A 77 -15.18 4.86 4.40
C GLU A 77 -16.20 4.73 3.27
N GLU A 78 -15.82 4.13 2.16
CA GLU A 78 -16.70 3.84 1.04
C GLU A 78 -17.88 2.94 1.45
N MET A 79 -17.64 1.91 2.26
CA MET A 79 -18.70 1.05 2.82
C MET A 79 -19.63 1.84 3.73
N LEU A 80 -19.09 2.74 4.54
CA LEU A 80 -19.91 3.57 5.41
C LEU A 80 -20.78 4.54 4.61
N ILE A 81 -20.22 5.21 3.60
CA ILE A 81 -20.89 6.26 2.83
C ILE A 81 -21.89 5.68 1.84
N ARG A 82 -21.47 4.75 0.98
CA ARG A 82 -22.31 4.24 -0.12
C ARG A 82 -23.23 3.12 0.30
N HIS A 83 -22.84 2.36 1.32
CA HIS A 83 -23.53 1.15 1.74
C HIS A 83 -24.14 1.23 3.14
N GLN A 84 -23.95 2.36 3.84
CA GLN A 84 -24.42 2.56 5.23
C GLN A 84 -23.98 1.42 6.16
N ARG A 85 -22.79 0.86 5.90
CA ARG A 85 -22.25 -0.28 6.61
C ARG A 85 -20.87 0.03 7.16
N GLU A 86 -20.77 0.03 8.47
CA GLU A 86 -19.48 0.11 9.15
C GLU A 86 -18.77 -1.23 9.06
N ILE A 87 -17.55 -1.23 8.52
CA ILE A 87 -16.66 -2.39 8.49
C ILE A 87 -15.31 -1.95 9.06
N PRO A 88 -14.87 -2.50 10.20
CA PRO A 88 -13.57 -2.16 10.77
C PRO A 88 -12.42 -2.45 9.80
N VAL A 89 -11.40 -1.59 9.81
CA VAL A 89 -10.23 -1.71 8.92
C VAL A 89 -9.53 -3.05 9.07
N ASP A 90 -9.45 -3.61 10.28
CA ASP A 90 -8.86 -4.91 10.57
C ASP A 90 -9.69 -6.09 10.06
N GLU A 91 -10.99 -5.91 9.85
CA GLU A 91 -11.88 -6.91 9.26
C GLU A 91 -11.86 -6.91 7.72
N ILE A 92 -11.30 -5.87 7.09
CA ILE A 92 -11.17 -5.79 5.63
C ILE A 92 -9.98 -6.65 5.19
N PRO A 93 -10.19 -7.63 4.28
CA PRO A 93 -9.10 -8.46 3.79
C PRO A 93 -8.21 -7.68 2.82
N ASP A 94 -6.91 -7.97 2.83
CA ASP A 94 -5.91 -7.29 2.00
C ASP A 94 -6.26 -7.33 0.50
N TYR A 95 -6.78 -8.46 0.01
CA TYR A 95 -7.13 -8.59 -1.41
C TYR A 95 -8.28 -7.68 -1.87
N ALA A 96 -9.08 -7.13 -0.94
CA ALA A 96 -10.14 -6.18 -1.25
C ALA A 96 -9.60 -4.80 -1.66
N VAL A 97 -8.33 -4.51 -1.34
CA VAL A 97 -7.70 -3.22 -1.64
C VAL A 97 -6.72 -3.27 -2.81
N THR A 98 -6.73 -4.36 -3.58
CA THR A 98 -5.81 -4.58 -4.71
C THR A 98 -5.77 -3.41 -5.68
N HIS A 99 -6.94 -2.85 -6.01
CA HIS A 99 -7.07 -1.72 -6.94
C HIS A 99 -6.47 -0.42 -6.40
N LEU A 100 -6.50 -0.20 -5.08
CA LEU A 100 -5.93 0.98 -4.43
C LEU A 100 -4.43 0.86 -4.19
N LEU A 101 -3.91 -0.36 -4.09
CA LEU A 101 -2.50 -0.61 -3.79
C LEU A 101 -1.58 -0.07 -4.89
N ALA A 102 -2.03 -0.11 -6.15
CA ALA A 102 -1.28 0.44 -7.28
C ALA A 102 -1.15 1.97 -7.17
N ASP A 103 -2.27 2.67 -7.04
CA ASP A 103 -2.32 4.14 -7.03
C ASP A 103 -1.63 4.73 -5.79
N LEU A 104 -1.94 4.19 -4.60
CA LEU A 104 -1.34 4.64 -3.36
C LEU A 104 0.13 4.28 -3.28
N GLY A 105 0.51 3.11 -3.79
CA GLY A 105 1.90 2.69 -3.87
C GLY A 105 2.75 3.62 -4.74
N GLU A 106 2.23 4.02 -5.90
CA GLU A 106 2.90 4.99 -6.76
C GLU A 106 3.06 6.36 -6.08
N GLN A 107 2.03 6.83 -5.37
CA GLN A 107 2.11 8.09 -4.61
C GLN A 107 3.19 8.06 -3.52
N GLU A 108 3.29 6.97 -2.75
CA GLU A 108 4.35 6.83 -1.73
C GLU A 108 5.75 6.82 -2.38
N VAL A 109 5.92 6.06 -3.47
CA VAL A 109 7.18 6.00 -4.23
C VAL A 109 7.57 7.39 -4.76
N GLN A 110 6.63 8.14 -5.34
CA GLN A 110 6.87 9.50 -5.82
C GLN A 110 7.17 10.49 -4.69
N GLY A 111 6.58 10.28 -3.50
CA GLY A 111 6.87 11.08 -2.31
C GLY A 111 8.28 10.88 -1.77
N LEU A 112 8.83 9.67 -1.93
CA LEU A 112 10.20 9.33 -1.52
C LEU A 112 11.26 9.81 -2.54
N ALA A 113 10.89 9.92 -3.81
CA ALA A 113 11.78 10.40 -4.88
C ALA A 113 11.94 11.94 -4.94
N ARG A 114 11.42 12.70 -3.96
CA ARG A 114 11.51 14.17 -3.87
C ARG A 114 12.37 14.64 -2.70
#